data_AF-A0A4Q3R7C9-F1
#
_entry.id   AF-A0A4Q3R7C9-F1
#
_cell.length_a   1.000
_cell.length_b   1.000
_cell.length_c   1.000
_cell.angle_alpha   90.00
_cell.angle_beta   90.00
_cell.angle_gamma   90.00
#
_symmetry.space_group_name_H-M   'P 1'
#
loop_
_entity.id
_entity.type
_entity.pdbx_description
1 polymer ?
#
loop_
_entity_poly.entity_id
_entity_poly.type
_entity_poly.pdbx_seq_one_letter_code
_entity_poly.pdbx_strand_id
1 'polypeptide(L)'
;TVKEARQKYKAGLFRLGFDGEAPAVEHSSFSIVKKEANSVVVKMNEGSHSNQVLSAYLQQGTLISSFNEILPSLSDIFIELVEGTPASRQFQNVTA
;
A
#
# COMPACT_ATOMS: atom_id res chain seq x y z
N THR A 1 15.71 -8.96 -11.99
CA THR A 1 15.82 -7.52 -12.34
C THR A 1 15.06 -6.66 -11.34
N VAL A 2 15.33 -5.35 -11.26
CA VAL A 2 14.67 -4.42 -10.31
C VAL A 2 13.15 -4.45 -10.42
N LYS A 3 12.61 -4.64 -11.63
CA LYS A 3 11.16 -4.76 -11.87
C LYS A 3 10.54 -5.98 -11.16
N GLU A 4 11.21 -7.12 -11.20
CA GLU A 4 10.75 -8.36 -10.55
C GLU A 4 10.78 -8.26 -9.02
N ALA A 5 11.79 -7.58 -8.46
CA ALA A 5 11.86 -7.34 -7.02
C ALA A 5 10.65 -6.50 -6.55
N ARG A 6 10.35 -5.39 -7.25
CA ARG A 6 9.18 -4.57 -6.93
C ARG A 6 7.86 -5.33 -7.00
N GLN A 7 7.73 -6.24 -7.96
CA GLN A 7 6.54 -7.08 -8.10
C GLN A 7 6.42 -8.12 -6.99
N LYS A 8 7.55 -8.69 -6.55
CA LYS A 8 7.61 -9.71 -5.49
C LYS A 8 7.29 -9.13 -4.11
N TYR A 9 7.72 -7.90 -3.84
CA TYR A 9 7.49 -7.19 -2.58
C TYR A 9 6.29 -6.23 -2.62
N LYS A 10 5.37 -6.39 -3.58
CA LYS A 10 4.18 -5.54 -3.64
C LYS A 10 3.39 -5.65 -2.33
N ALA A 11 3.20 -4.54 -1.66
CA ALA A 11 2.49 -4.50 -0.37
C ALA A 11 0.96 -4.42 -0.52
N GLY A 12 0.43 -4.52 -1.75
CA GLY A 12 -0.98 -4.34 -2.04
C GLY A 12 -1.46 -2.91 -1.78
N LEU A 13 -0.58 -1.91 -1.93
CA LEU A 13 -0.90 -0.51 -1.73
C LEU A 13 -1.43 0.10 -3.03
N PHE A 14 -2.55 0.81 -2.96
CA PHE A 14 -3.16 1.48 -4.10
C PHE A 14 -3.48 2.92 -3.74
N ARG A 15 -3.21 3.82 -4.69
CA ARG A 15 -3.61 5.22 -4.63
C ARG A 15 -4.86 5.40 -5.49
N LEU A 16 -5.93 5.85 -4.86
CA LEU A 16 -7.16 6.26 -5.51
C LEU A 16 -7.24 7.78 -5.49
N GLY A 17 -7.24 8.41 -6.66
CA GLY A 17 -7.60 9.82 -6.82
C GLY A 17 -9.11 9.95 -7.01
N PHE A 18 -9.69 10.94 -6.35
CA PHE A 18 -11.11 11.26 -6.46
C PHE A 18 -11.29 12.77 -6.56
N ASP A 19 -12.35 13.18 -7.23
CA ASP A 19 -12.76 14.58 -7.31
C ASP A 19 -13.95 14.83 -6.39
N GLY A 20 -13.83 15.82 -5.51
CA GLY A 20 -14.85 16.18 -4.55
C GLY A 20 -14.61 15.59 -3.15
N GLU A 21 -15.65 15.05 -2.55
CA GLU A 21 -15.62 14.62 -1.14
C GLU A 21 -14.80 13.35 -0.93
N ALA A 22 -14.00 13.34 0.13
CA ALA A 22 -13.14 12.22 0.45
C ALA A 22 -13.98 10.97 0.77
N PRO A 23 -13.82 9.87 0.03
CA PRO A 23 -14.61 8.68 0.23
C PRO A 23 -14.22 8.02 1.55
N ALA A 24 -15.17 8.02 2.49
CA ALA A 24 -15.07 7.28 3.74
C ALA A 24 -15.58 5.85 3.55
N VAL A 25 -14.98 5.12 2.60
CA VAL A 25 -15.33 3.70 2.37
C VAL A 25 -14.50 2.85 3.32
N GLU A 26 -15.17 2.24 4.29
CA GLU A 26 -14.60 1.17 5.10
C GLU A 26 -15.10 -0.17 4.54
N HIS A 27 -14.18 -1.06 4.17
CA HIS A 27 -14.51 -2.38 3.64
C HIS A 27 -13.58 -3.44 4.23
N SER A 28 -14.05 -4.66 4.45
CA SER A 28 -13.22 -5.75 4.97
C SER A 28 -12.09 -6.18 4.01
N SER A 29 -12.12 -5.71 2.76
CA SER A 29 -11.16 -6.07 1.72
C SER A 29 -9.93 -5.16 1.68
N PHE A 30 -9.99 -3.99 2.33
CA PHE A 30 -8.88 -3.04 2.34
C PHE A 30 -8.93 -2.11 3.56
N SER A 31 -7.78 -1.63 3.96
CA SER A 31 -7.63 -0.65 5.05
C SER A 31 -7.12 0.66 4.49
N ILE A 32 -7.65 1.79 4.94
CA ILE A 32 -7.14 3.11 4.52
C ILE A 32 -5.86 3.40 5.30
N VAL A 33 -4.74 3.58 4.59
CA VAL A 33 -3.42 3.88 5.18
C VAL A 33 -3.19 5.38 5.27
N LYS A 34 -3.63 6.14 4.27
CA LYS A 34 -3.44 7.59 4.21
C LYS A 34 -4.62 8.25 3.51
N LYS A 35 -5.14 9.33 4.07
CA LYS A 35 -6.13 10.20 3.42
C LYS A 35 -5.44 11.52 3.08
N GLU A 36 -5.58 11.97 1.84
CA GLU A 36 -5.14 13.28 1.34
C GLU A 36 -6.35 14.00 0.74
N ALA A 37 -6.21 15.29 0.42
CA ALA A 37 -7.33 16.12 0.00
C ALA A 37 -8.12 15.55 -1.19
N ASN A 38 -7.40 15.08 -2.23
CA ASN A 38 -7.99 14.55 -3.47
C ASN A 38 -7.52 13.12 -3.79
N SER A 39 -6.92 12.44 -2.81
CA SER A 39 -6.53 11.05 -2.99
C SER A 39 -6.48 10.30 -1.68
N VAL A 40 -6.70 8.99 -1.74
CA VAL A 40 -6.61 8.09 -0.61
C VAL A 40 -5.68 6.93 -0.97
N VAL A 41 -4.81 6.57 -0.04
CA VAL A 41 -3.97 5.38 -0.13
C VAL A 41 -4.61 4.30 0.70
N VAL A 42 -4.90 3.18 0.05
CA VAL A 42 -5.48 1.99 0.67
C VAL A 42 -4.51 0.82 0.57
N LYS A 43 -4.51 -0.02 1.58
CA LYS A 43 -3.80 -1.30 1.62
C LYS A 43 -4.81 -2.41 1.49
N MET A 44 -4.65 -3.24 0.47
CA MET A 44 -5.46 -4.44 0.30
C MET A 44 -5.12 -5.47 1.37
N ASN A 45 -6.15 -6.15 1.87
CA ASN A 45 -5.99 -7.28 2.77
C ASN A 45 -5.64 -8.54 1.97
N GLU A 46 -5.02 -9.53 2.63
CA GLU A 46 -4.63 -10.79 2.01
C GLU A 46 -5.85 -11.50 1.39
N GLY A 47 -5.69 -12.00 0.16
CA GLY A 47 -6.77 -12.64 -0.59
C GLY A 47 -7.77 -11.68 -1.27
N SER A 48 -7.65 -10.37 -1.07
CA SER A 48 -8.47 -9.38 -1.77
C SER A 48 -7.93 -9.05 -3.17
N HIS A 49 -8.80 -8.58 -4.06
CA HIS A 49 -8.44 -8.14 -5.41
C HIS A 49 -8.62 -6.63 -5.59
N SER A 50 -7.77 -6.01 -6.42
CA SER A 50 -7.81 -4.57 -6.70
C SER A 50 -9.16 -4.11 -7.24
N ASN A 51 -9.81 -4.96 -8.05
CA ASN A 51 -11.13 -4.67 -8.61
C ASN A 51 -12.23 -4.65 -7.54
N GLN A 52 -12.10 -5.40 -6.44
CA GLN A 52 -13.06 -5.34 -5.33
C GLN A 52 -12.97 -4.00 -4.61
N VAL A 53 -11.74 -3.51 -4.39
CA VAL A 53 -11.50 -2.18 -3.83
C VAL A 53 -12.15 -1.12 -4.72
N LEU A 54 -11.83 -1.13 -6.02
CA LEU A 54 -12.39 -0.19 -6.98
C LEU A 54 -13.92 -0.23 -7.00
N SER A 55 -14.50 -1.44 -7.02
CA SER A 55 -15.95 -1.63 -7.02
C SER A 55 -16.62 -1.07 -5.76
N ALA A 56 -16.00 -1.22 -4.58
CA ALA A 56 -16.53 -0.67 -3.34
C ALA A 56 -16.62 0.88 -3.39
N TYR A 57 -15.60 1.55 -3.95
CA TYR A 57 -15.62 3.00 -4.15
C TYR A 57 -16.66 3.44 -5.20
N LEU A 58 -16.77 2.70 -6.30
CA LEU A 58 -17.77 2.97 -7.35
C LEU A 58 -19.20 2.80 -6.84
N GLN A 59 -19.46 1.78 -6.02
CA GLN A 59 -20.78 1.52 -5.42
C GLN A 59 -21.23 2.61 -4.46
N GLN A 60 -20.30 3.31 -3.80
CA GLN A 60 -20.62 4.47 -2.98
C GLN A 60 -20.82 5.77 -3.79
N GLY A 61 -20.70 5.73 -5.12
CA GLY A 61 -20.85 6.92 -5.96
C GLY A 61 -19.64 7.84 -5.93
N THR A 62 -18.46 7.34 -5.53
CA THR A 62 -17.22 8.12 -5.57
C THR A 62 -16.82 8.38 -7.02
N LEU A 63 -16.56 9.64 -7.37
CA LEU A 63 -16.00 10.01 -8.67
C LEU A 63 -14.49 9.76 -8.69
N ILE A 64 -14.10 8.58 -9.14
CA ILE A 64 -12.71 8.15 -9.20
C ILE A 64 -12.04 8.75 -10.44
N SER A 65 -11.01 9.55 -10.25
CA SER A 65 -10.20 10.15 -11.32
C SER A 65 -8.95 9.33 -11.65
N SER A 66 -8.41 8.59 -10.67
CA SER A 66 -7.27 7.70 -10.90
C SER A 66 -7.24 6.53 -9.92
N PHE A 67 -6.69 5.39 -10.36
CA PHE A 67 -6.47 4.23 -9.51
C PHE A 67 -5.18 3.53 -9.92
N ASN A 68 -4.14 3.69 -9.10
CA ASN A 68 -2.79 3.23 -9.42
C ASN A 68 -2.22 2.39 -8.29
N GLU A 69 -1.55 1.29 -8.63
CA GLU A 69 -0.77 0.50 -7.66
C GLU A 69 0.49 1.28 -7.26
N ILE A 70 0.76 1.35 -5.95
CA ILE A 70 1.99 1.90 -5.41
C ILE A 70 2.95 0.73 -5.21
N LEU A 71 3.97 0.66 -6.08
CA LEU A 71 5.07 -0.27 -5.91
C LEU A 71 6.09 0.28 -4.90
N PRO A 72 6.66 -0.58 -4.04
CA PRO A 72 7.69 -0.17 -3.11
C PRO A 72 8.93 0.35 -3.85
N SER A 73 9.62 1.31 -3.23
CA SER A 73 10.89 1.79 -3.76
C SER A 73 12.00 0.75 -3.53
N LEU A 74 13.14 0.92 -4.20
CA LEU A 74 14.30 0.06 -3.95
C LEU A 74 14.80 0.16 -2.50
N SER A 75 14.69 1.34 -1.89
CA SER A 75 15.07 1.55 -0.50
C SER A 75 14.15 0.78 0.45
N ASP A 76 12.84 0.80 0.21
CA ASP A 76 11.86 0.05 1.02
C ASP A 76 12.12 -1.45 0.94
N ILE A 77 12.38 -1.96 -0.27
CA ILE A 77 12.72 -3.38 -0.51
C ILE A 77 14.01 -3.76 0.21
N PHE A 78 15.02 -2.87 0.19
CA PHE A 78 16.28 -3.11 0.87
C PHE A 78 16.09 -3.20 2.38
N ILE A 79 15.29 -2.30 2.97
CA ILE A 79 14.96 -2.31 4.40
C ILE A 79 14.29 -3.64 4.79
N GLU A 80 13.24 -4.07 4.07
CA GLU A 80 12.58 -5.37 4.35
C GLU A 80 13.54 -6.55 4.23
N LEU A 81 14.44 -6.54 3.23
CA LEU A 81 15.42 -7.61 3.03
C LEU A 81 16.43 -7.68 4.17
N VAL A 82 16.89 -6.54 4.70
CA VAL A 82 17.90 -6.50 5.77
C VAL A 82 17.30 -6.68 7.17
N GLU A 83 16.06 -6.28 7.41
CA GLU A 83 15.34 -6.56 8.66
C GLU A 83 15.15 -8.07 8.89
N GLY A 84 14.96 -8.84 7.81
CA GLY A 84 14.88 -10.30 7.85
C GLY A 84 16.21 -11.04 8.01
N THR A 85 17.35 -10.34 7.97
CA THR A 85 18.68 -10.97 8.04
C THR A 85 19.34 -10.85 9.42
N PRO A 86 19.97 -11.92 9.94
CA PRO A 86 20.57 -11.93 11.28
C PRO A 86 21.72 -10.91 11.49
N ALA A 87 22.27 -10.32 10.42
CA ALA A 87 23.30 -9.29 10.51
C ALA A 87 22.80 -7.98 11.15
N SER A 88 21.52 -7.63 11.03
CA SER A 88 20.94 -6.44 11.70
C SER A 88 20.84 -6.60 13.22
N ARG A 89 20.75 -7.84 13.74
CA ARG A 89 20.74 -8.11 15.20
C ARG A 89 22.10 -7.98 15.87
N GLN A 90 23.19 -7.96 15.10
CA GLN A 90 24.56 -7.89 15.66
C GLN A 90 24.92 -6.48 16.18
N PHE A 91 24.10 -5.47 15.90
CA PHE A 91 24.30 -4.10 16.41
C PHE A 91 23.60 -3.80 17.75
N GLN A 92 22.95 -4.79 18.39
CA GLN A 92 22.20 -4.54 19.64
C GLN A 92 23.00 -4.68 20.94
N ASN A 93 24.30 -4.99 20.92
CA ASN A 93 25.07 -5.08 22.18
C ASN A 93 26.35 -4.24 22.13
N VAL A 94 26.28 -2.97 22.54
CA VAL A 94 27.19 -2.36 23.55
C VAL A 94 26.46 -1.18 24.19
N THR A 95 25.91 -1.36 25.38
CA THR A 95 25.79 -0.27 26.36
C THR A 95 26.32 -0.85 27.66
N ALA A 96 27.47 -0.30 28.10
CA ALA A 96 28.05 -0.50 29.42
C ALA A 96 27.43 0.49 30.41
#